data_AF-A0A7V9Q0X4-F1
#
_entry.id   AF-A0A7V9Q0X4-F1
#
_cell.length_a   1.000
_cell.length_b   1.000
_cell.length_c   1.000
_cell.angle_alpha   90.00
_cell.angle_beta   90.00
_cell.angle_gamma   90.00
#
_symmetry.space_group_name_H-M   'P 1'
#
loop_
_entity.id
_entity.type
_entity.pdbx_description
1 polymer ?
#
loop_
_entity_poly.entity_id
_entity_poly.type
_entity_poly.pdbx_seq_one_letter_code
_entity_poly.pdbx_strand_id
1 'polypeptide(L)'
;MKHRGVFFGAGLTGVLALVVLLSITAAGTAGTATSDSAAAVKPPAVANAKALKAKYGGTSLTFIGDNIGATHKRDVALVNRFSRDTGIKIKLIPHPAASTESYSQLARLFSSKSSSVDVMMLDVIWPGAFAPYLVNLKPALAK
;
A
#
# COMPACT_ATOMS: atom_id res chain seq x y z
N MET A 1 24.10 -3.37 63.29
CA MET A 1 24.86 -4.54 63.76
C MET A 1 24.59 -5.68 62.77
N LYS A 2 25.46 -5.92 61.77
CA LYS A 2 26.34 -7.12 61.68
C LYS A 2 25.54 -8.41 61.95
N HIS A 3 25.31 -9.33 61.01
CA HIS A 3 26.33 -10.14 60.34
C HIS A 3 25.86 -10.81 59.02
N ARG A 4 26.81 -10.94 58.11
CA ARG A 4 26.85 -11.78 56.90
C ARG A 4 26.94 -13.26 57.29
N GLY A 5 26.57 -14.18 56.40
CA GLY A 5 27.15 -15.52 56.40
C GLY A 5 26.35 -16.62 55.71
N VAL A 6 26.76 -16.93 54.49
CA VAL A 6 26.40 -18.09 53.64
C VAL A 6 26.76 -19.42 54.31
N PHE A 7 25.99 -20.50 54.08
CA PHE A 7 26.54 -21.86 53.97
C PHE A 7 25.68 -22.77 53.08
N PHE A 8 26.36 -23.42 52.13
CA PHE A 8 25.93 -24.50 51.24
C PHE A 8 25.75 -25.83 51.98
N GLY A 9 24.95 -26.75 51.43
CA GLY A 9 25.21 -28.19 51.62
C GLY A 9 24.00 -29.13 51.56
N ALA A 10 23.83 -29.76 50.39
CA ALA A 10 23.48 -31.17 50.13
C ALA A 10 22.47 -31.94 51.02
N GLY A 11 21.47 -32.57 50.40
CA GLY A 11 20.70 -33.65 51.04
C GLY A 11 19.50 -34.15 50.24
N LEU A 12 19.76 -35.12 49.37
CA LEU A 12 18.83 -35.90 48.55
C LEU A 12 17.79 -36.67 49.40
N THR A 13 16.50 -36.68 49.04
CA THR A 13 15.66 -37.89 48.81
C THR A 13 14.15 -37.60 48.82
N GLY A 14 13.46 -38.13 47.81
CA GLY A 14 12.06 -38.57 47.91
C GLY A 14 10.98 -37.52 47.66
N VAL A 15 10.42 -37.49 46.45
CA VAL A 15 9.18 -38.23 46.14
C VAL A 15 8.84 -38.00 44.66
N LEU A 16 8.62 -39.12 44.01
CA LEU A 16 8.14 -39.32 42.65
C LEU A 16 6.75 -38.69 42.47
N ALA A 17 6.63 -37.72 41.56
CA ALA A 17 5.34 -37.33 41.00
C ALA A 17 5.49 -37.10 39.49
N LEU A 18 5.04 -38.11 38.76
CA LEU A 18 4.94 -38.22 37.32
C LEU A 18 3.97 -37.16 36.78
N VAL A 19 4.48 -36.18 36.03
CA VAL A 19 3.63 -35.33 35.18
C VAL A 19 4.16 -35.43 33.75
N VAL A 20 3.51 -36.29 32.98
CA VAL A 20 3.65 -36.39 31.52
C VAL A 20 2.98 -35.15 30.94
N LEU A 21 3.76 -34.19 30.46
CA LEU A 21 3.27 -33.14 29.58
C LEU A 21 3.65 -33.51 28.14
N LEU A 22 2.61 -33.66 27.32
CA LEU A 22 2.69 -33.86 25.88
C LEU A 22 3.41 -32.67 25.24
N SER A 23 4.65 -32.89 24.81
CA SER A 23 5.35 -31.97 23.92
C SER A 23 4.72 -32.08 22.52
N ILE A 24 3.77 -31.20 22.18
CA ILE A 24 3.44 -30.96 20.78
C ILE A 24 4.64 -30.22 20.18
N THR A 25 5.56 -30.97 19.58
CA THR A 25 6.53 -30.45 18.64
C THR A 25 5.77 -30.03 17.38
N ALA A 26 5.14 -28.85 17.42
CA ALA A 26 4.89 -28.12 16.20
C ALA A 26 6.27 -27.68 15.70
N ALA A 27 6.78 -28.39 14.70
CA ALA A 27 7.84 -27.89 13.85
C ALA A 27 7.33 -26.60 13.21
N GLY A 28 7.50 -25.49 13.92
CA GLY A 28 7.35 -24.16 13.39
C GLY A 28 8.43 -24.01 12.34
N THR A 29 8.08 -24.29 11.10
CA THR A 29 8.75 -23.70 9.96
C THR A 29 8.80 -22.21 10.24
N ALA A 30 9.98 -21.75 10.67
CA ALA A 30 10.38 -20.37 10.54
C ALA A 30 10.40 -20.07 9.05
N GLY A 31 9.21 -19.92 8.47
CA GLY A 31 9.01 -19.22 7.23
C GLY A 31 9.48 -17.81 7.53
N THR A 32 10.72 -17.52 7.15
CA THR A 32 11.15 -16.18 6.78
C THR A 32 9.98 -15.55 6.06
N ALA A 33 9.31 -14.60 6.71
CA ALA A 33 8.42 -13.70 6.03
C ALA A 33 9.28 -13.07 4.93
N THR A 34 9.12 -13.59 3.72
CA THR A 34 9.66 -12.97 2.52
C THR A 34 9.06 -11.57 2.54
N SER A 35 9.89 -10.59 2.89
CA SER A 35 9.55 -9.19 2.73
C SER A 35 9.06 -9.04 1.29
N ASP A 36 7.80 -8.65 1.12
CA ASP A 36 7.17 -8.50 -0.18
C ASP A 36 8.07 -7.71 -1.12
N SER A 37 8.76 -8.43 -2.01
CA SER A 37 9.66 -7.90 -3.03
C SER A 37 8.89 -7.19 -4.16
N ALA A 38 7.63 -6.80 -3.92
CA ALA A 38 6.88 -5.91 -4.80
C ALA A 38 7.30 -4.44 -4.62
N ALA A 39 7.99 -4.11 -3.52
CA ALA A 39 8.41 -2.75 -3.17
C ALA A 39 9.85 -2.39 -3.64
N ALA A 40 10.24 -2.67 -4.89
CA ALA A 40 11.53 -2.18 -5.38
C ALA A 40 11.71 -2.10 -6.92
N VAL A 41 10.63 -2.12 -7.72
CA VAL A 41 10.82 -1.95 -9.17
C VAL A 41 10.98 -0.46 -9.49
N LYS A 42 12.16 -0.08 -10.00
CA LYS A 42 12.44 1.29 -10.48
C LYS A 42 11.35 1.70 -11.49
N PRO A 43 10.69 2.86 -11.32
CA PRO A 43 9.61 3.27 -12.19
C PRO A 43 10.11 3.42 -13.64
N PRO A 44 9.39 2.87 -14.64
CA PRO A 44 9.80 2.88 -16.04
C PRO A 44 9.83 4.30 -16.62
N ALA A 45 10.49 4.47 -17.76
CA ALA A 45 10.43 5.75 -18.49
C ALA A 45 9.05 6.01 -19.04
N VAL A 46 8.63 7.28 -19.04
CA VAL A 46 7.35 7.66 -19.66
C VAL A 46 7.50 7.65 -21.18
N ALA A 47 6.68 6.86 -21.86
CA ALA A 47 6.62 6.86 -23.31
C ALA A 47 6.23 8.26 -23.84
N ASN A 48 6.88 8.71 -24.92
CA ASN A 48 6.63 10.02 -25.54
C ASN A 48 6.82 11.24 -24.61
N ALA A 49 7.61 11.11 -23.54
CA ALA A 49 7.81 12.16 -22.53
C ALA A 49 8.16 13.55 -23.11
N LYS A 50 9.03 13.62 -24.13
CA LYS A 50 9.42 14.88 -24.77
C LYS A 50 8.24 15.60 -25.42
N ALA A 51 7.39 14.85 -26.13
CA ALA A 51 6.19 15.41 -26.76
C ALA A 51 5.16 15.84 -25.71
N LEU A 52 4.97 15.05 -24.67
CA LEU A 52 4.11 15.40 -23.53
C LEU A 52 4.59 16.67 -22.83
N LYS A 53 5.90 16.81 -22.63
CA LYS A 53 6.50 17.99 -22.03
C LYS A 53 6.33 19.25 -22.87
N ALA A 54 6.53 19.14 -24.18
CA ALA A 54 6.32 20.27 -25.08
C ALA A 54 4.85 20.73 -25.10
N LYS A 55 3.90 19.80 -25.01
CA LYS A 55 2.47 20.11 -25.13
C LYS A 55 1.79 20.47 -23.79
N TYR A 56 2.17 19.81 -22.70
CA TYR A 56 1.46 19.87 -21.43
C TYR A 56 2.36 20.20 -20.24
N GLY A 57 3.66 20.46 -20.46
CA GLY A 57 4.58 20.83 -19.39
C GLY A 57 4.05 22.02 -18.57
N GLY A 58 4.14 21.92 -17.24
CA GLY A 58 3.67 22.94 -16.31
C GLY A 58 2.20 22.81 -15.89
N THR A 59 1.39 22.00 -16.57
CA THR A 59 0.02 21.67 -16.15
C THR A 59 0.02 20.89 -14.84
N SER A 60 -1.10 20.97 -14.10
CA SER A 60 -1.29 20.23 -12.85
C SER A 60 -2.49 19.31 -12.96
N LEU A 61 -2.34 18.07 -12.49
CA LEU A 61 -3.41 17.07 -12.39
C LEU A 61 -3.50 16.55 -10.97
N THR A 62 -4.69 16.17 -10.54
CA THR A 62 -4.94 15.52 -9.26
C THR A 62 -5.28 14.05 -9.50
N PHE A 63 -4.53 13.17 -8.83
CA PHE A 63 -4.69 11.72 -8.92
C PHE A 63 -5.05 11.16 -7.54
N ILE A 64 -6.20 10.50 -7.43
CA ILE A 64 -6.51 9.65 -6.27
C ILE A 64 -5.85 8.29 -6.47
N GLY A 65 -4.78 8.02 -5.71
CA GLY A 65 -4.02 6.77 -5.77
C GLY A 65 -4.03 6.02 -4.44
N ASP A 66 -3.26 4.93 -4.39
CA ASP A 66 -3.25 4.00 -3.26
C ASP A 66 -2.65 4.63 -2.00
N ASN A 67 -3.00 4.10 -0.82
CA ASN A 67 -2.54 4.53 0.49
C ASN A 67 -1.89 3.41 1.33
N ILE A 68 -1.80 2.18 0.79
CA ILE A 68 -1.49 1.01 1.61
C ILE A 68 -0.02 0.59 1.42
N GLY A 69 0.83 0.90 2.41
CA GLY A 69 2.18 0.33 2.50
C GLY A 69 3.01 0.44 1.22
N ALA A 70 3.32 -0.71 0.59
CA ALA A 70 4.15 -0.79 -0.60
C ALA A 70 3.51 -0.17 -1.85
N THR A 71 2.19 -0.22 -1.99
CA THR A 71 1.49 0.28 -3.18
C THR A 71 1.44 1.81 -3.20
N HIS A 72 1.30 2.45 -2.04
CA HIS A 72 1.46 3.91 -1.94
C HIS A 72 2.88 4.35 -2.31
N LYS A 73 3.91 3.66 -1.81
CA LYS A 73 5.31 3.94 -2.17
C LYS A 73 5.55 3.82 -3.67
N ARG A 74 4.95 2.81 -4.32
CA ARG A 74 4.98 2.65 -5.78
C ARG A 74 4.32 3.84 -6.47
N ASP A 75 3.14 4.26 -6.05
CA ASP A 75 2.43 5.38 -6.69
C ASP A 75 3.21 6.69 -6.55
N VAL A 76 3.79 6.97 -5.38
CA VAL A 76 4.71 8.10 -5.18
C VAL A 76 5.89 8.04 -6.16
N ALA A 77 6.53 6.87 -6.31
CA ALA A 77 7.66 6.70 -7.22
C ALA A 77 7.26 6.91 -8.70
N LEU A 78 6.11 6.38 -9.12
CA LEU A 78 5.57 6.52 -10.47
C LEU A 78 5.18 7.97 -10.78
N VAL A 79 4.50 8.65 -9.85
CA VAL A 79 4.14 10.06 -9.95
C VAL A 79 5.41 10.92 -10.08
N ASN A 80 6.40 10.71 -9.22
CA ASN A 80 7.66 11.46 -9.26
C ASN A 80 8.40 11.26 -10.58
N ARG A 81 8.39 10.02 -11.10
CA ARG A 81 8.96 9.72 -12.42
C ARG A 81 8.20 10.44 -13.53
N PHE A 82 6.88 10.35 -13.51
CA PHE A 82 6.02 10.94 -14.52
C PHE A 82 6.19 12.45 -14.58
N SER A 83 6.15 13.11 -13.43
CA SER A 83 6.32 14.56 -13.33
C SER A 83 7.69 15.04 -13.79
N ARG A 84 8.75 14.29 -13.46
CA ARG A 84 10.10 14.64 -13.91
C ARG A 84 10.24 14.54 -15.43
N ASP A 85 9.77 13.44 -16.00
CA ASP A 85 9.96 13.16 -17.44
C ASP A 85 9.08 14.08 -18.30
N THR A 86 7.85 14.36 -17.88
CA THR A 86 6.86 15.12 -18.66
C THR A 86 6.75 16.60 -18.27
N GLY A 87 7.22 17.00 -17.09
CA GLY A 87 6.98 18.34 -16.56
C GLY A 87 5.53 18.61 -16.10
N ILE A 88 4.64 17.61 -16.12
CA ILE A 88 3.27 17.72 -15.59
C ILE A 88 3.32 17.48 -14.08
N LYS A 89 2.74 18.38 -13.28
CA LYS A 89 2.70 18.26 -11.82
C LYS A 89 1.54 17.39 -11.40
N ILE A 90 1.78 16.35 -10.61
CA ILE A 90 0.71 15.49 -10.10
C ILE A 90 0.55 15.70 -8.60
N LYS A 91 -0.66 16.03 -8.17
CA LYS A 91 -1.08 15.99 -6.77
C LYS A 91 -1.65 14.61 -6.48
N LEU A 92 -0.87 13.78 -5.80
CA LEU A 92 -1.32 12.46 -5.32
C LEU A 92 -2.15 12.64 -4.05
N ILE A 93 -3.39 12.17 -4.07
CA ILE A 93 -4.28 12.11 -2.91
C ILE A 93 -4.50 10.63 -2.58
N PRO A 94 -4.21 10.18 -1.34
CA PRO A 94 -4.49 8.81 -0.95
C PRO A 94 -6.00 8.56 -0.83
N HIS A 95 -6.48 7.42 -1.31
CA HIS A 95 -7.84 6.95 -1.01
C HIS A 95 -7.92 6.30 0.40
N PRO A 96 -9.11 6.21 1.02
CA PRO A 96 -9.32 5.45 2.24
C PRO A 96 -8.99 3.97 2.09
N ALA A 97 -8.34 3.34 3.08
CA ALA A 97 -7.97 1.93 2.98
C ALA A 97 -9.18 0.98 2.83
N ALA A 98 -10.33 1.33 3.43
CA ALA A 98 -11.56 0.56 3.28
C ALA A 98 -12.24 0.88 1.94
N SER A 99 -12.58 -0.16 1.17
CA SER A 99 -13.24 0.00 -0.14
C SER A 99 -14.58 0.71 -0.05
N THR A 100 -15.36 0.48 1.01
CA THR A 100 -16.65 1.17 1.23
C THR A 100 -16.45 2.67 1.41
N GLU A 101 -15.43 3.10 2.15
CA GLU A 101 -15.12 4.51 2.35
C GLU A 101 -14.59 5.16 1.07
N SER A 102 -13.76 4.44 0.31
CA SER A 102 -13.30 4.86 -1.01
C SER A 102 -14.45 5.04 -1.99
N TYR A 103 -15.40 4.10 -2.02
CA TYR A 103 -16.62 4.22 -2.81
C TYR A 103 -17.41 5.48 -2.41
N SER A 104 -17.64 5.69 -1.11
CA SER A 104 -18.35 6.88 -0.61
C SER A 104 -17.61 8.19 -0.90
N GLN A 105 -16.28 8.19 -0.95
CA GLN A 105 -15.49 9.34 -1.38
C GLN A 105 -15.77 9.67 -2.85
N LEU A 106 -15.64 8.69 -3.75
CA LEU A 106 -15.86 8.90 -5.18
C LEU A 106 -17.32 9.26 -5.48
N ALA A 107 -18.29 8.60 -4.84
CA ALA A 107 -19.71 8.91 -5.01
C ALA A 107 -20.04 10.37 -4.68
N ARG A 108 -19.45 10.93 -3.61
CA ARG A 108 -19.63 12.35 -3.23
C ARG A 108 -18.98 13.31 -4.24
N LEU A 109 -17.79 12.96 -4.74
CA LEU A 109 -17.12 13.75 -5.77
C LEU A 109 -17.94 13.80 -7.07
N PHE A 110 -18.51 12.66 -7.47
CA PHE A 110 -19.34 12.57 -8.67
C PHE A 110 -20.70 13.25 -8.51
N SER A 111 -21.38 13.05 -7.37
CA SER A 111 -22.68 13.69 -7.13
C SER A 111 -22.59 15.21 -7.10
N SER A 112 -21.45 15.75 -6.63
CA SER A 112 -21.17 17.19 -6.63
C SER A 112 -20.61 17.72 -7.95
N LYS A 113 -20.40 16.86 -8.96
CA LYS A 113 -19.74 17.20 -10.24
C LYS A 113 -18.41 17.93 -10.01
N SER A 114 -17.65 17.47 -9.02
CA SER A 114 -16.40 18.12 -8.61
C SER A 114 -15.36 18.07 -9.72
N SER A 115 -14.72 19.20 -10.01
CA SER A 115 -13.54 19.29 -10.89
C SER A 115 -12.22 19.15 -10.13
N SER A 116 -12.26 18.71 -8.87
CA SER A 116 -11.07 18.65 -8.00
C SER A 116 -10.17 17.43 -8.24
N VAL A 117 -10.64 16.44 -9.00
CA VAL A 117 -9.92 15.18 -9.27
C VAL A 117 -10.01 14.87 -10.76
N ASP A 118 -8.88 14.51 -11.36
CA ASP A 118 -8.78 14.22 -12.79
C ASP A 118 -8.66 12.71 -13.07
N VAL A 119 -7.90 12.02 -12.22
CA VAL A 119 -7.62 10.58 -12.34
C VAL A 119 -7.87 9.92 -11.00
N MET A 120 -8.42 8.71 -10.99
CA MET A 120 -8.67 7.97 -9.77
C MET A 120 -8.42 6.48 -9.96
N MET A 121 -7.96 5.85 -8.89
CA MET A 121 -8.01 4.41 -8.76
C MET A 121 -9.47 3.99 -8.60
N LEU A 122 -9.89 3.00 -9.39
CA LEU A 122 -11.26 2.52 -9.43
C LEU A 122 -11.27 1.00 -9.26
N ASP A 123 -12.07 0.51 -8.31
CA ASP A 123 -12.28 -0.92 -8.13
C ASP A 123 -12.95 -1.54 -9.37
N VAL A 124 -12.64 -2.80 -9.66
CA VAL A 124 -13.15 -3.54 -10.82
C VAL A 124 -14.67 -3.67 -10.86
N ILE A 125 -15.36 -3.64 -9.71
CA ILE A 125 -16.83 -3.76 -9.67
C ILE A 125 -17.57 -2.42 -9.80
N TRP A 126 -16.87 -1.28 -9.75
CA TRP A 126 -17.49 0.05 -9.80
C TRP A 126 -17.69 0.70 -11.19
N PRO A 127 -17.08 0.25 -12.31
CA PRO A 127 -17.27 0.92 -13.60
C PRO A 127 -18.73 1.02 -14.02
N GLY A 128 -19.54 -0.03 -13.78
CA GLY A 128 -20.96 0.00 -14.11
C GLY A 128 -21.73 1.08 -13.35
N ALA A 129 -21.45 1.25 -12.07
CA ALA A 129 -22.12 2.24 -11.21
C ALA A 129 -21.69 3.68 -11.53
N PHE A 130 -20.42 3.89 -11.89
CA PHE A 130 -19.87 5.23 -12.12
C PHE A 130 -19.76 5.63 -13.59
N ALA A 131 -20.10 4.75 -14.54
CA ALA A 131 -19.99 5.02 -15.98
C ALA A 131 -20.51 6.40 -16.42
N PRO A 132 -21.66 6.93 -15.92
CA PRO A 132 -22.14 8.26 -16.33
C PRO A 132 -21.21 9.43 -15.99
N TYR A 133 -20.27 9.24 -15.07
CA TYR A 133 -19.33 10.26 -14.60
C TYR A 133 -17.91 10.11 -15.17
N LEU A 134 -17.65 9.02 -15.90
CA LEU A 134 -16.32 8.71 -16.42
C LEU A 134 -16.17 9.18 -17.86
N VAL A 135 -14.99 9.67 -18.19
CA VAL A 135 -14.63 10.01 -19.58
C VAL A 135 -14.59 8.73 -20.41
N ASN A 136 -15.26 8.74 -21.57
CA ASN A 136 -15.18 7.64 -22.53
C ASN A 136 -13.77 7.58 -23.16
N LEU A 137 -12.97 6.60 -22.74
CA LEU A 137 -11.60 6.42 -23.23
C LEU A 137 -11.50 5.62 -24.54
N LYS A 138 -12.60 5.06 -25.06
CA LYS A 138 -12.58 4.27 -26.32
C LYS A 138 -11.89 5.01 -27.47
N PRO A 139 -12.13 6.31 -27.73
CA PRO A 139 -11.48 7.02 -28.83
C PRO A 139 -9.95 7.14 -28.68
N ALA A 140 -9.44 7.13 -27.44
CA ALA A 140 -8.00 7.24 -27.16
C ALA A 140 -7.29 5.88 -27.15
N LEU A 141 -8.03 4.78 -26.98
CA LEU A 141 -7.50 3.43 -26.86
C LEU A 141 -7.82 2.53 -28.06
N ALA A 142 -8.74 2.95 -28.93
CA ALA A 142 -8.99 2.29 -30.20
C ALA A 142 -7.70 2.35 -31.04
N LYS A 143 -7.14 1.18 -31.33
CA LYS A 143 -6.04 1.00 -32.27
C LYS A 143 -6.60 0.87 -33.69
#